data_AF-A0AAW2S148-F1
#
_entry.id   AF-A0AAW2S148-F1
#
_cell.length_a   1.000
_cell.length_b   1.000
_cell.length_c   1.000
_cell.angle_alpha   90.00
_cell.angle_beta   90.00
_cell.angle_gamma   90.00
#
_symmetry.space_group_name_H-M   'P 1'
#
loop_
_entity.id
_entity.type
_entity.pdbx_description
1 polymer ?
#
loop_
_entity_poly.entity_id
_entity_poly.type
_entity_poly.pdbx_seq_one_letter_code
_entity_poly.pdbx_strand_id
1 'polypeptide(L)'
;MIEGRDPPRAACNYCGEDYAADRHNNGTTSLWRHLENRCTKYPHKKDKSQKSITDFAKSETENDIAFGKMKKLDIEGIRKSLAKMVILDELPFKMVEGEGFRAYSQVLEPRFVVPSRITVARDCMKLYVEEKKALKKTFEITTCMPYH
;
A
#
# COMPACT_ATOMS: atom_id res chain seq x y z
N MET A 1 15.54 -54.94 -36.91
CA MET A 1 16.75 -54.52 -36.18
C MET A 1 17.35 -53.37 -36.96
N ILE A 2 17.29 -52.14 -36.45
CA ILE A 2 18.21 -51.08 -36.84
C ILE A 2 18.63 -50.36 -35.56
N GLU A 3 19.94 -50.19 -35.48
CA GLU A 3 20.78 -50.12 -34.30
C GLU A 3 20.76 -48.74 -33.64
N GLY A 4 21.24 -48.70 -32.39
CA GLY A 4 21.29 -47.53 -31.53
C GLY A 4 22.09 -46.37 -32.14
N ARG A 5 21.38 -45.34 -32.59
CA ARG A 5 21.95 -44.02 -32.76
C ARG A 5 21.51 -43.17 -31.58
N ASP A 6 22.45 -42.84 -30.69
CA ASP A 6 22.18 -41.88 -29.64
C ASP A 6 21.66 -40.58 -30.26
N PRO A 7 20.54 -40.01 -29.75
CA PRO A 7 19.97 -38.81 -30.31
C PRO A 7 21.02 -37.68 -30.26
N PRO A 8 21.13 -36.83 -31.28
CA PRO A 8 22.11 -35.74 -31.29
C PRO A 8 21.92 -34.85 -30.06
N ARG A 9 23.01 -34.60 -29.32
CA ARG A 9 23.03 -33.77 -28.11
C ARG A 9 23.92 -32.56 -28.34
N ALA A 10 23.58 -31.44 -27.70
CA ALA A 10 24.37 -30.21 -27.70
C ALA A 10 24.72 -29.82 -26.26
N ALA A 11 25.92 -29.28 -26.05
CA ALA A 11 26.36 -28.79 -24.75
C ALA A 11 26.10 -27.29 -24.61
N CYS A 12 25.70 -26.85 -23.42
CA CYS A 12 25.54 -25.44 -23.12
C CYS A 12 26.91 -24.76 -22.92
N ASN A 13 27.16 -23.65 -23.62
CA ASN A 13 28.41 -22.89 -23.51
C ASN A 13 28.65 -22.26 -22.13
N TYR A 14 27.62 -22.12 -21.30
CA TYR A 14 27.74 -21.50 -19.98
C TYR A 14 28.02 -22.51 -18.87
N CYS A 15 27.32 -23.65 -18.86
CA CYS A 15 27.43 -24.64 -17.79
C CYS A 15 27.95 -26.01 -18.22
N GLY A 16 28.15 -26.26 -19.52
CA GLY A 16 28.67 -27.52 -20.05
C GLY A 16 27.67 -28.67 -20.13
N GLU A 17 26.53 -28.57 -19.43
CA GLU A 17 25.45 -29.57 -19.47
C GLU A 17 24.94 -29.81 -20.89
N ASP A 18 24.76 -31.08 -21.22
CA ASP A 18 24.32 -31.51 -22.53
C ASP A 18 22.80 -31.79 -22.55
N TYR A 19 22.17 -31.42 -23.66
CA TYR A 19 20.73 -31.56 -23.86
C TYR A 19 20.43 -32.08 -25.26
N ALA A 20 19.29 -32.75 -25.42
CA ALA A 20 18.88 -33.27 -26.73
C ALA A 20 18.63 -32.13 -27.74
N ALA A 21 19.26 -32.25 -28.91
CA ALA A 21 19.31 -31.25 -29.96
C ALA A 21 19.10 -31.90 -31.34
N ASP A 22 17.97 -32.59 -31.48
CA ASP A 22 17.50 -33.12 -32.75
C ASP A 22 16.94 -32.02 -33.68
N ARG A 23 17.45 -31.95 -34.91
CA ARG A 23 17.07 -30.94 -35.90
C ARG A 23 15.57 -31.00 -36.30
N HIS A 24 14.95 -32.17 -36.20
CA HIS A 24 13.55 -32.38 -36.58
C HIS A 24 12.61 -32.36 -35.37
N ASN A 25 13.10 -32.78 -34.19
CA ASN A 25 12.25 -33.04 -33.03
C ASN A 25 12.48 -32.08 -31.85
N ASN A 26 13.62 -31.38 -31.80
CA ASN A 26 13.98 -30.49 -30.69
C ASN A 26 14.26 -29.08 -31.22
N GLY A 27 13.23 -28.22 -31.19
CA GLY A 27 13.37 -26.80 -31.48
C GLY A 27 14.20 -26.03 -30.44
N THR A 28 14.35 -24.72 -30.64
CA THR A 28 15.14 -23.83 -29.76
C THR A 28 14.61 -23.75 -28.31
N THR A 29 13.37 -24.19 -28.07
CA THR A 29 12.70 -24.24 -26.77
C THR A 29 13.48 -25.01 -25.71
N SER A 30 14.15 -26.11 -26.09
CA SER A 30 14.95 -26.93 -25.16
C SER A 30 16.12 -26.15 -24.58
N LEU A 31 16.82 -25.38 -25.42
CA LEU A 31 17.89 -24.49 -25.00
C LEU A 31 17.34 -23.33 -24.16
N TRP A 32 16.26 -22.67 -24.59
CA TRP A 32 15.65 -21.57 -23.82
C TRP A 32 15.23 -22.00 -22.42
N ARG A 33 14.59 -23.18 -22.29
CA ARG A 33 14.19 -23.73 -21.00
C ARG A 33 15.40 -24.04 -20.11
N HIS A 34 16.49 -24.54 -20.70
CA HIS A 34 17.74 -24.75 -19.99
C HIS A 34 18.32 -23.42 -19.48
N LEU A 35 18.48 -22.42 -20.35
CA LEU A 35 19.06 -21.12 -20.00
C LEU A 35 18.27 -20.42 -18.89
N GLU A 36 16.93 -20.41 -18.99
CA GLU A 36 16.09 -19.70 -18.03
C GLU A 36 15.99 -20.42 -16.67
N ASN A 37 15.85 -21.75 -16.66
CA ASN A 37 15.45 -22.47 -15.44
C ASN A 37 16.54 -23.36 -14.84
N ARG A 38 17.52 -23.82 -15.64
CA ARG A 38 18.48 -24.85 -15.21
C ARG A 38 19.93 -24.37 -15.19
N CYS A 39 20.32 -23.49 -16.11
CA CYS A 39 21.71 -23.06 -16.27
C CYS A 39 22.17 -22.17 -15.11
N THR A 40 23.01 -22.69 -14.21
CA THR A 40 23.51 -21.94 -13.05
C THR A 40 24.43 -20.78 -13.41
N LYS A 41 25.10 -20.87 -14.57
CA LYS A 41 26.11 -19.90 -15.05
C LYS A 41 25.59 -18.94 -16.13
N TYR A 42 24.28 -18.94 -16.41
CA TYR A 42 23.71 -18.06 -17.43
C TYR A 42 23.54 -16.63 -16.89
N PRO A 43 24.24 -15.61 -17.44
CA PRO A 43 24.30 -14.27 -16.86
C PRO A 43 23.02 -13.44 -17.06
N HIS A 44 22.10 -13.87 -17.94
CA HIS A 44 20.87 -13.12 -18.27
C HIS A 44 19.60 -13.77 -17.70
N LYS A 45 19.70 -14.49 -16.57
CA LYS A 45 18.52 -14.99 -15.86
C LYS A 45 17.69 -13.82 -15.37
N LYS A 46 16.49 -13.66 -15.95
CA LYS A 46 15.48 -12.75 -15.42
C LYS A 46 14.97 -13.37 -14.13
N ASP A 47 15.24 -12.70 -13.01
CA ASP A 47 14.74 -13.10 -11.71
C ASP A 47 13.21 -12.95 -11.70
N LYS A 48 12.48 -14.06 -11.82
CA LYS A 48 11.00 -14.06 -11.76
C LYS A 48 10.48 -13.79 -10.34
N SER A 49 11.36 -13.47 -9.38
CA SER A 49 10.99 -13.14 -8.00
C SER A 49 10.44 -11.72 -7.82
N GLN A 50 10.48 -10.86 -8.84
CA GLN A 50 9.71 -9.61 -8.80
C GLN A 50 8.23 -9.87 -9.11
N LYS A 51 7.50 -10.35 -8.09
CA LYS A 51 6.04 -10.29 -8.09
C LYS A 51 5.62 -8.81 -8.06
N SER A 52 4.82 -8.39 -9.03
CA SER A 52 4.19 -7.07 -9.02
C SER A 52 3.33 -6.90 -7.77
N ILE A 53 3.32 -5.69 -7.22
CA ILE A 53 2.70 -5.26 -5.95
C ILE A 53 1.17 -5.45 -5.86
N THR A 54 0.51 -6.04 -6.86
CA THR A 54 -0.96 -5.97 -7.00
C THR A 54 -1.76 -7.11 -6.36
N ASP A 55 -1.14 -8.18 -5.85
CA ASP A 55 -1.88 -9.41 -5.51
C ASP A 55 -2.06 -9.67 -4.00
N PHE A 56 -1.66 -8.75 -3.11
CA PHE A 56 -1.79 -8.93 -1.64
C PHE A 56 -3.12 -8.45 -1.04
N ALA A 57 -4.19 -8.32 -1.85
CA ALA A 57 -5.53 -8.08 -1.33
C ALA A 57 -6.32 -9.40 -1.28
N LYS A 58 -6.02 -10.26 -0.29
CA LYS A 58 -6.93 -11.29 0.25
C LYS A 58 -6.23 -12.11 1.35
N SER A 59 -6.28 -11.61 2.57
CA SER A 59 -6.53 -12.44 3.75
C SER A 59 -6.70 -11.56 4.98
N GLU A 60 -7.92 -11.57 5.51
CA GLU A 60 -8.23 -11.17 6.88
C GLU A 60 -7.79 -12.31 7.78
N THR A 61 -6.74 -12.11 8.57
CA THR A 61 -6.58 -12.80 9.85
C THR A 61 -5.66 -11.99 10.75
N GLU A 62 -6.14 -11.80 11.96
CA GLU A 62 -5.46 -11.23 13.11
C GLU A 62 -4.32 -12.15 13.55
N ASN A 63 -3.10 -11.63 13.54
CA ASN A 63 -2.11 -11.71 14.63
C ASN A 63 -0.69 -11.50 14.09
N ASP A 64 -0.07 -10.48 14.66
CA ASP A 64 1.33 -10.21 14.92
C ASP A 64 2.48 -10.73 14.04
N ILE A 65 3.43 -9.80 13.90
CA ILE A 65 4.74 -9.87 13.25
C ILE A 65 4.68 -9.66 11.73
N ALA A 66 4.52 -8.40 11.32
CA ALA A 66 4.79 -7.99 9.94
C ALA A 66 5.55 -6.66 9.91
N PHE A 67 6.87 -6.77 9.77
CA PHE A 67 7.70 -5.74 9.16
C PHE A 67 7.08 -5.40 7.79
N GLY A 68 6.29 -4.33 7.68
CA GLY A 68 5.75 -3.86 6.40
C GLY A 68 4.24 -3.65 6.26
N LYS A 69 3.42 -3.68 7.33
CA LYS A 69 2.11 -3.00 7.26
C LYS A 69 2.28 -1.56 7.73
N MET A 70 2.69 -0.66 6.82
CA MET A 70 2.61 0.77 7.11
C MET A 70 1.17 1.09 7.51
N LYS A 71 0.97 1.57 8.75
CA LYS A 71 -0.34 2.01 9.21
C LYS A 71 -0.89 3.03 8.20
N LYS A 72 -2.13 2.83 7.75
CA LYS A 72 -2.79 3.79 6.87
C LYS A 72 -2.93 5.10 7.64
N LEU A 73 -2.51 6.20 7.03
CA LEU A 73 -2.68 7.52 7.61
C LEU A 73 -4.16 7.91 7.53
N ASP A 74 -4.78 8.12 8.69
CA ASP A 74 -6.14 8.64 8.78
C ASP A 74 -6.12 10.18 8.78
N ILE A 75 -6.10 10.75 7.57
CA ILE A 75 -6.07 12.21 7.38
C ILE A 75 -7.34 12.86 7.93
N GLU A 76 -8.48 12.18 7.84
CA GLU A 76 -9.76 12.72 8.33
C GLU A 76 -9.75 12.81 9.86
N GLY A 77 -9.29 11.75 10.54
CA GLY A 77 -9.10 11.74 11.98
C GLY A 77 -8.15 12.83 12.47
N ILE A 78 -7.03 13.06 11.77
CA ILE A 78 -6.09 14.14 12.10
C ILE A 78 -6.75 15.51 11.93
N ARG A 79 -7.45 15.75 10.81
CA ARG A 79 -8.14 17.03 10.56
C ARG A 79 -9.24 17.29 11.59
N LYS A 80 -10.00 16.26 11.96
CA LYS A 80 -11.02 16.36 13.01
C LYS A 80 -10.40 16.71 14.36
N SER A 81 -9.26 16.11 14.69
CA SER A 81 -8.52 16.40 15.93
C SER A 81 -7.95 17.82 15.93
N LEU A 82 -7.40 18.28 14.80
CA LEU A 82 -6.93 19.65 14.62
C LEU A 82 -8.06 20.67 14.80
N ALA A 83 -9.22 20.44 14.18
CA ALA A 83 -10.39 21.31 14.34
C ALA A 83 -10.89 21.34 15.78
N LYS A 84 -10.92 20.19 16.47
CA LYS A 84 -11.27 20.13 17.90
C LYS A 84 -10.30 20.94 18.76
N MET A 85 -8.99 20.80 18.56
CA MET A 85 -7.98 21.58 19.27
C MET A 85 -8.21 23.09 19.09
N VAL A 86 -8.44 23.54 17.85
CA VAL A 86 -8.73 24.95 17.56
C VAL A 86 -9.97 25.45 18.30
N ILE A 87 -11.02 24.64 18.39
CA ILE A 87 -12.26 25.01 19.10
C ILE A 87 -12.04 25.03 20.62
N LEU A 88 -11.43 23.98 21.18
CA LEU A 88 -11.25 23.81 22.63
C LEU A 88 -10.30 24.85 23.21
N ASP A 89 -9.21 25.13 22.50
CA ASP A 89 -8.15 26.04 22.96
C ASP A 89 -8.35 27.47 22.42
N GLU A 90 -9.48 27.73 21.75
CA GLU A 90 -9.86 29.03 21.16
C GLU A 90 -8.76 29.66 20.29
N LEU A 91 -8.07 28.83 19.50
CA LEU A 91 -6.92 29.27 18.73
C LEU A 91 -7.33 30.04 17.46
N PRO A 92 -6.57 31.08 17.08
CA PRO A 92 -6.77 31.72 15.78
C PRO A 92 -6.55 30.70 14.64
N PHE A 93 -7.43 30.68 13.63
CA PHE A 93 -7.26 29.79 12.47
C PHE A 93 -5.93 29.97 11.73
N LYS A 94 -5.33 31.16 11.82
CA LYS A 94 -4.03 31.46 11.23
C LYS A 94 -2.87 30.67 11.87
N MET A 95 -3.05 30.13 13.08
CA MET A 95 -2.01 29.38 13.81
C MET A 95 -1.41 28.25 12.96
N VAL A 96 -2.22 27.55 12.16
CA VAL A 96 -1.77 26.43 11.32
C VAL A 96 -0.83 26.85 10.17
N GLU A 97 -0.75 28.15 9.88
CA GLU A 97 0.17 28.70 8.89
C GLU A 97 1.48 29.18 9.51
N GLY A 98 1.61 29.15 10.83
CA GLY A 98 2.84 29.45 11.54
C GLY A 98 3.94 28.44 11.22
N GLU A 99 5.15 28.94 11.01
CA GLU A 99 6.31 28.11 10.66
C GLU A 99 6.61 27.06 11.74
N GLY A 100 6.52 27.43 13.02
CA GLY A 100 6.73 26.51 14.14
C GLY A 100 5.73 25.35 14.15
N PHE A 101 4.45 25.62 13.90
CA PHE A 101 3.41 24.57 13.84
C PHE A 101 3.63 23.63 12.64
N ARG A 102 4.03 24.18 11.49
CA ARG A 102 4.33 23.39 10.28
C ARG A 102 5.56 22.50 10.48
N ALA A 103 6.63 23.04 11.05
CA ALA A 103 7.84 22.28 11.37
C ALA A 103 7.54 21.16 12.36
N TYR A 104 6.80 21.47 13.44
CA TYR A 104 6.32 20.46 14.40
C TYR A 104 5.49 19.36 13.73
N SER A 105 4.52 19.73 12.90
CA SER A 105 3.63 18.78 12.22
C SER A 105 4.39 17.88 11.25
N GLN A 106 5.38 18.42 10.52
CA GLN A 106 6.22 17.64 9.61
C GLN A 106 7.07 16.60 10.35
N VAL A 107 7.55 16.90 11.56
CA VAL A 107 8.28 15.94 12.39
C VAL A 107 7.36 14.85 12.92
N LEU A 108 6.14 15.20 13.32
CA LEU A 108 5.16 14.22 13.80
C LEU A 108 4.69 13.24 12.73
N GLU A 109 4.31 13.76 11.57
CA GLU A 109 3.80 12.96 10.46
C GLU A 109 4.16 13.65 9.12
N PRO A 110 5.28 13.27 8.50
CA PRO A 110 5.76 13.89 7.26
C PRO A 110 4.77 13.77 6.10
N ARG A 111 3.88 12.78 6.12
CA ARG A 111 2.87 12.56 5.07
C ARG A 111 1.65 13.45 5.24
N PHE A 112 1.50 14.13 6.38
CA PHE A 112 0.39 15.03 6.64
C PHE A 112 0.69 16.43 6.10
N VAL A 113 -0.12 16.86 5.13
CA VAL A 113 -0.07 18.23 4.62
C VAL A 113 -0.96 19.11 5.48
N VAL A 114 -0.34 20.06 6.18
CA VAL A 114 -1.07 21.00 7.04
C VAL A 114 -2.07 21.81 6.22
N PRO A 115 -3.37 21.81 6.57
CA PRO A 115 -4.40 22.55 5.86
C PRO A 115 -4.25 24.07 6.02
N SER A 116 -4.82 24.84 5.10
CA SER A 116 -4.89 26.31 5.21
C SER A 116 -5.86 26.76 6.30
N ARG A 117 -5.72 28.00 6.77
CA ARG A 117 -6.64 28.59 7.77
C ARG A 117 -8.11 28.49 7.36
N ILE A 118 -8.39 28.64 6.06
CA ILE A 118 -9.75 28.59 5.50
C ILE A 118 -10.29 27.17 5.55
N THR A 119 -9.46 26.18 5.26
CA THR A 119 -9.85 24.78 5.35
C THR A 119 -10.15 24.38 6.79
N VAL A 120 -9.32 24.81 7.75
CA VAL A 120 -9.56 24.59 9.19
C VAL A 120 -10.87 25.25 9.65
N ALA A 121 -11.14 26.49 9.23
CA ALA A 121 -12.40 27.17 9.54
C ALA A 121 -13.62 26.39 9.01
N ARG A 122 -13.55 25.83 7.79
CA ARG A 122 -14.60 24.96 7.25
C ARG A 122 -14.74 23.66 8.03
N ASP A 123 -13.65 23.06 8.47
CA ASP A 123 -13.69 21.84 9.28
C ASP A 123 -14.33 22.09 10.65
N CYS A 124 -14.05 23.23 11.27
CA CYS A 124 -14.74 23.66 12.51
C CYS A 124 -16.25 23.86 12.26
N MET A 125 -16.63 24.51 11.15
CA MET A 125 -18.04 24.70 10.80
C MET A 125 -18.76 23.36 10.57
N LYS A 126 -18.10 22.38 9.95
CA LYS A 126 -18.68 21.02 9.79
C LYS A 126 -18.98 20.38 11.14
N LEU A 127 -18.04 20.43 12.07
CA LEU A 127 -18.26 19.91 13.43
C LEU A 127 -19.44 20.61 14.11
N TYR A 128 -19.55 21.93 14.00
CA TYR A 128 -20.70 22.66 14.54
C TYR A 128 -22.03 22.17 13.93
N VAL A 129 -22.10 22.01 12.60
CA VAL A 129 -23.33 21.56 11.93
C VAL A 129 -23.72 20.14 12.35
N GLU A 130 -22.74 19.24 12.47
CA GLU A 130 -22.95 17.87 12.92
C GLU A 130 -23.49 17.83 14.36
N GLU A 131 -22.83 18.54 15.28
CA GLU A 131 -23.23 18.60 16.69
C GLU A 131 -24.59 19.29 16.86
N LYS A 132 -24.85 20.38 16.12
CA LYS A 132 -26.15 21.05 16.13
C LYS A 132 -27.27 20.11 15.69
N LYS A 133 -27.03 19.30 14.66
CA LYS A 133 -28.01 18.32 14.18
C LYS A 133 -28.24 17.22 15.22
N ALA A 134 -27.17 16.73 15.85
CA ALA A 134 -27.25 15.72 16.90
C ALA A 134 -28.06 16.24 18.11
N LEU A 135 -27.76 17.46 18.58
CA LEU A 135 -28.48 18.10 19.68
C LEU A 135 -29.96 18.28 19.38
N LYS A 136 -30.32 18.80 18.20
CA LYS A 136 -31.73 18.94 17.80
C LYS A 136 -32.48 17.61 17.88
N LYS A 137 -31.88 16.54 17.34
CA LYS A 137 -32.46 15.20 17.39
C LYS A 137 -32.67 14.73 18.84
N THR A 138 -31.71 14.99 19.72
CA THR A 138 -31.85 14.65 21.15
C THR A 138 -33.02 15.40 21.79
N PHE A 139 -33.12 16.73 21.57
CA PHE A 139 -34.20 17.52 22.14
C PHE A 139 -35.59 17.14 21.59
N GLU A 140 -35.71 16.76 20.31
CA GLU A 140 -36.95 16.25 19.70
C GLU A 140 -37.41 14.91 20.31
N ILE A 141 -36.47 14.06 20.73
CA ILE A 141 -36.76 12.78 21.38
C ILE A 141 -37.18 12.99 22.85
N THR A 142 -36.54 13.93 23.56
CA THR A 142 -36.83 14.19 24.98
C THR A 142 -38.20 14.81 25.21
N THR A 143 -38.76 15.56 24.25
CA THR A 143 -40.14 16.09 24.35
C THR A 143 -41.24 15.02 24.30
N CYS A 144 -40.89 13.77 23.97
CA CYS A 144 -41.82 12.64 23.93
C CYS A 144 -41.75 11.73 25.18
N MET A 145 -40.98 12.07 26.21
CA MET A 145 -41.07 11.36 27.50
C MET A 145 -42.18 11.99 28.35
N PRO A 146 -43.29 11.28 28.62
CA PRO A 146 -44.27 11.77 29.57
C PRO A 146 -43.61 11.82 30.95
N TYR A 147 -43.54 13.00 31.54
CA TYR A 147 -43.27 13.15 32.96
C TYR A 147 -44.41 12.43 33.71
N HIS A 148 -44.08 11.34 34.39
CA HIS A 148 -44.96 10.68 35.34
C HIS A 148 -45.11 11.50 36.62
#